data_AF-A0A4R4PPL2-F1
#
_entry.id   AF-A0A4R4PPL2-F1
#
_cell.length_a   1.000
_cell.length_b   1.000
_cell.length_c   1.000
_cell.angle_alpha   90.00
_cell.angle_beta   90.00
_cell.angle_gamma   90.00
#
_symmetry.space_group_name_H-M   'P 1'
#
loop_
_entity.id
_entity.type
_entity.pdbx_description
1 polymer ?
#
loop_
_entity_poly.entity_id
_entity_poly.type
_entity_poly.pdbx_seq_one_letter_code
_entity_poly.pdbx_strand_id
1 'polypeptide(L)'
;MQGVRPTAAQYGILGPLVVWRRGSRVEVGSSPRQRVLALLLLHPNTPVDVSKLIEAGPLDGPEQLRVLLEELRDLVDPHRLPGVDGALIELSDGRPMLCLERADLDLFRFEDGLAEARKLRDRDQRAQSAEAYRTALANWRGEPLAGLHGPLFDKARRWLEDLRIAALEDMYEVELAAGRHEEVLSELSALTAQYPLRERIRAALMVALYRVGRQAQALAEYDDYRTRLDSAHQMLPSLALKALWARMVNFDPLLMLPVPATDLKPAPRPNPPVGQSVVVARALLGAILPVVTCGIGASVAFVVLAVARRRWRLLLAAAVYAVPSALFLFPDSTDAFLISSPLILLSVGHLLAALHAPHRRWWPRTWWPYRKRTRAAARIRESWRRYANYDPEAVRRAGVGRPDLRLGTDDGGLVELNGAPAEVLATLPGVTAEVAARILQQRLWPPLTRVEELETRGILTVTDDLRDRVLILPVRNSVGAARQNPMP
;
A
#
# COMPACT_ATOMS: atom_id res chain seq x y z
N MET A 1 -13.09 -34.36 -14.77
CA MET A 1 -12.42 -34.97 -13.60
C MET A 1 -11.15 -34.16 -13.35
N GLN A 2 -11.14 -33.34 -12.30
CA GLN A 2 -9.98 -32.52 -11.91
C GLN A 2 -8.97 -33.44 -11.23
N GLY A 3 -7.84 -33.70 -11.88
CA GLY A 3 -6.78 -34.56 -11.36
C GLY A 3 -6.13 -33.95 -10.13
N VAL A 4 -6.37 -34.55 -8.98
CA VAL A 4 -5.63 -34.28 -7.74
C VAL A 4 -4.17 -34.68 -7.99
N ARG A 5 -3.26 -33.70 -8.12
CA ARG A 5 -1.82 -33.96 -8.19
C ARG A 5 -1.36 -34.61 -6.86
N PRO A 6 -0.56 -35.68 -6.89
CA PRO A 6 -0.15 -36.38 -5.68
C PRO A 6 0.84 -35.55 -4.86
N THR A 7 0.42 -35.09 -3.67
CA THR A 7 1.22 -34.49 -2.58
C THR A 7 2.44 -33.65 -3.03
N ALA A 8 2.18 -32.39 -3.39
CA ALA A 8 3.18 -31.42 -3.85
C ALA A 8 4.31 -31.20 -2.83
N ALA A 9 5.55 -31.22 -3.31
CA ALA A 9 6.71 -30.84 -2.50
C ALA A 9 6.60 -29.34 -2.13
N GLN A 10 6.97 -29.01 -0.90
CA GLN A 10 7.03 -27.63 -0.42
C GLN A 10 8.47 -27.15 -0.42
N TYR A 11 8.68 -25.90 -0.80
CA TYR A 11 9.99 -25.29 -0.93
C TYR A 11 10.10 -24.08 -0.01
N GLY A 12 11.32 -23.84 0.46
CA GLY A 12 11.58 -22.72 1.31
C GLY A 12 12.87 -21.98 0.99
N ILE A 13 12.76 -20.68 0.76
CA ILE A 13 13.88 -19.75 0.50
C ILE A 13 13.91 -18.54 1.45
N LEU A 14 12.89 -18.34 2.30
CA LEU A 14 12.85 -17.31 3.35
C LEU A 14 13.64 -17.72 4.59
N GLY A 15 14.82 -18.28 4.37
CA GLY A 15 15.71 -18.91 5.34
C GLY A 15 16.71 -19.78 4.59
N PRO A 16 17.41 -20.72 5.27
CA PRO A 16 18.17 -21.76 4.57
C PRO A 16 17.29 -22.51 3.56
N LEU A 17 17.86 -22.87 2.41
CA LEU A 17 17.18 -23.64 1.37
C LEU A 17 16.71 -24.98 1.94
N VAL A 18 15.43 -25.28 1.75
CA VAL A 18 14.79 -26.50 2.22
C VAL A 18 13.74 -26.97 1.24
N VAL A 19 13.60 -28.30 1.18
CA VAL A 19 12.57 -28.99 0.42
C VAL A 19 11.88 -29.96 1.39
N TRP A 20 10.56 -29.92 1.44
CA TRP A 20 9.76 -30.87 2.19
C TRP A 20 8.90 -31.69 1.24
N ARG A 21 8.76 -32.97 1.54
CA ARG A 21 7.87 -33.89 0.85
C ARG A 21 7.10 -34.67 1.89
N ARG A 22 5.76 -34.62 1.82
CA ARG A 22 4.87 -35.32 2.77
C ARG A 22 5.26 -35.07 4.24
N GLY A 23 5.63 -33.82 4.56
CA GLY A 23 6.06 -33.41 5.90
C GLY A 23 7.50 -33.76 6.29
N SER A 24 8.24 -34.53 5.48
CA SER A 24 9.65 -34.88 5.74
C SER A 24 10.61 -34.01 4.94
N ARG A 25 11.73 -33.61 5.56
CA ARG A 25 12.78 -32.84 4.87
C ARG A 25 13.52 -33.73 3.89
N VAL A 26 13.70 -33.24 2.66
CA VAL A 26 14.47 -33.89 1.61
C VAL A 26 15.82 -33.17 1.48
N GLU A 27 16.92 -33.93 1.51
CA GLU A 27 18.24 -33.36 1.25
C GLU A 27 18.39 -33.07 -0.23
N VAL A 28 18.68 -31.80 -0.55
CA VAL A 28 18.91 -31.40 -1.94
C VAL A 28 20.20 -32.04 -2.46
N GLY A 29 21.24 -32.14 -1.63
CA GLY A 29 22.53 -32.71 -1.99
C GLY A 29 23.59 -31.64 -2.21
N SER A 30 24.38 -31.77 -3.28
CA SER A 30 25.59 -30.96 -3.56
C SER A 30 25.33 -29.44 -3.67
N SER A 31 26.37 -28.64 -3.43
CA SER A 31 26.31 -27.17 -3.52
C SER A 31 25.86 -26.66 -4.91
N PRO A 32 26.38 -27.17 -6.06
CA PRO A 32 25.85 -26.84 -7.38
C PRO A 32 24.34 -27.05 -7.50
N ARG A 33 23.84 -28.19 -7.01
CA ARG A 33 22.43 -28.56 -7.11
C ARG A 33 21.55 -27.66 -6.25
N GLN A 34 21.98 -27.34 -5.03
CA GLN A 34 21.31 -26.37 -4.16
C GLN A 34 21.22 -24.98 -4.80
N ARG A 35 22.32 -24.51 -5.41
CA ARG A 35 22.39 -23.18 -6.02
C ARG A 35 21.51 -23.07 -7.26
N VAL A 36 21.51 -24.08 -8.14
CA VAL A 36 20.63 -24.12 -9.32
C VAL A 36 19.15 -24.16 -8.90
N LEU A 37 18.80 -25.00 -7.92
CA LEU A 37 17.43 -25.06 -7.40
C LEU A 37 17.00 -23.73 -6.78
N ALA A 38 17.86 -23.10 -5.96
CA ALA A 38 17.59 -21.80 -5.37
C ALA A 38 17.35 -20.71 -6.44
N LEU A 39 18.13 -20.71 -7.54
CA LEU A 39 17.92 -19.77 -8.63
C LEU A 39 16.58 -20.00 -9.34
N LEU A 40 16.18 -21.25 -9.56
CA LEU A 40 14.86 -21.58 -10.12
C LEU A 40 13.72 -21.15 -9.17
N LEU A 41 13.89 -21.33 -7.86
CA LEU A 41 12.92 -20.93 -6.83
C LEU A 41 12.82 -19.40 -6.65
N LEU A 42 13.87 -18.65 -6.99
CA LEU A 42 13.84 -17.18 -7.08
C LEU A 42 13.10 -16.67 -8.32
N HIS A 43 12.95 -17.52 -9.35
CA HIS A 43 12.23 -17.23 -10.59
C HIS A 43 11.12 -18.26 -10.84
N PRO A 44 10.18 -18.44 -9.88
CA PRO A 44 9.15 -19.46 -10.00
C PRO A 44 8.23 -19.16 -11.20
N ASN A 45 7.82 -20.21 -11.91
CA ASN A 45 6.96 -20.10 -13.10
C ASN A 45 7.53 -19.17 -14.20
N THR A 46 8.85 -18.96 -14.22
CA THR A 46 9.53 -18.12 -15.21
C THR A 46 10.73 -18.86 -15.80
N PRO A 47 10.92 -18.86 -17.13
CA PRO A 47 12.08 -19.51 -17.75
C PRO A 47 13.39 -18.79 -17.38
N VAL A 48 14.41 -19.54 -16.99
CA VAL A 48 15.73 -19.01 -16.59
C VAL A 48 16.78 -19.29 -17.67
N ASP A 49 17.62 -18.29 -17.96
CA ASP A 49 18.71 -18.45 -18.94
C ASP A 49 19.70 -19.55 -18.51
N VAL A 50 20.04 -20.44 -19.43
CA VAL A 50 21.00 -21.55 -19.22
C VAL A 50 22.34 -21.04 -18.70
N SER A 51 22.84 -19.92 -19.24
CA SER A 51 24.10 -19.30 -18.79
C SER A 51 24.06 -18.89 -17.32
N LYS A 52 22.93 -18.37 -16.83
CA LYS A 52 22.77 -18.01 -15.41
C LYS A 52 22.72 -19.24 -14.51
N LEU A 53 22.12 -20.34 -14.98
CA LEU A 53 22.09 -21.60 -14.23
C LEU A 53 23.49 -22.23 -14.15
N ILE A 54 24.27 -22.17 -15.23
CA ILE A 54 25.68 -22.60 -15.26
C ILE A 54 26.52 -21.75 -14.29
N GLU A 55 26.41 -20.42 -14.35
CA GLU A 55 27.13 -19.50 -13.46
C GLU A 55 26.73 -19.70 -11.99
N ALA A 56 25.43 -19.88 -11.72
CA ALA A 56 24.95 -20.10 -10.37
C ALA A 56 25.42 -21.45 -9.82
N GLY A 57 25.47 -22.51 -10.63
CA GLY A 57 25.87 -23.86 -10.25
C GLY A 57 27.39 -24.12 -10.20
N PRO A 58 28.24 -23.07 -10.29
CA PRO A 58 29.49 -23.08 -11.09
C PRO A 58 29.75 -24.38 -11.88
N LEU A 59 29.11 -24.49 -13.05
CA LEU A 59 29.19 -25.67 -13.92
C LEU A 59 30.14 -25.43 -15.11
N ASP A 60 30.72 -26.50 -15.65
CA ASP A 60 31.65 -26.47 -16.78
C ASP A 60 30.96 -26.25 -18.13
N GLY A 61 29.65 -26.47 -18.22
CA GLY A 61 28.91 -26.30 -19.46
C GLY A 61 27.47 -26.81 -19.43
N PRO A 62 26.77 -26.74 -20.59
CA PRO A 62 25.35 -27.10 -20.70
C PRO A 62 25.08 -28.59 -20.47
N GLU A 63 26.01 -29.49 -20.80
CA GLU A 63 25.82 -30.93 -20.58
C GLU A 63 25.78 -31.27 -19.09
N GLN A 64 26.66 -30.68 -18.27
CA GLN A 64 26.62 -30.85 -16.81
C GLN A 64 25.35 -30.25 -16.21
N LEU A 65 24.85 -29.14 -16.75
CA LEU A 65 23.55 -28.58 -16.35
C LEU A 65 22.40 -29.54 -16.68
N ARG A 66 22.41 -30.21 -17.84
CA ARG A 66 21.36 -31.17 -18.20
C ARG A 66 21.28 -32.32 -17.20
N VAL A 67 22.42 -32.92 -16.85
CA VAL A 67 22.50 -33.99 -15.85
C VAL A 67 21.98 -33.50 -14.49
N LEU A 68 22.43 -32.33 -14.04
CA LEU A 68 21.98 -31.76 -12.76
C LEU A 68 20.47 -31.44 -12.76
N LEU A 69 19.91 -30.98 -13.89
CA LEU A 69 18.47 -30.74 -14.02
C LEU A 69 17.66 -32.03 -14.03
N GLU A 70 18.19 -33.13 -14.55
CA GLU A 70 17.59 -34.46 -14.45
C GLU A 70 17.59 -34.96 -13.00
N GLU A 71 18.72 -34.84 -12.29
CA GLU A 71 18.79 -35.15 -10.86
C GLU A 71 17.83 -34.29 -10.03
N LEU A 72 17.70 -33.01 -10.36
CA LEU A 72 16.74 -32.12 -9.72
C LEU A 72 15.30 -32.54 -10.03
N ARG A 73 14.99 -32.95 -11.26
CA ARG A 73 13.67 -33.47 -11.65
C ARG A 73 13.30 -34.68 -10.82
N ASP A 74 14.20 -35.65 -10.69
CA ASP A 74 13.97 -36.83 -9.85
C ASP A 74 13.79 -36.44 -8.38
N LEU A 75 14.55 -35.44 -7.93
CA LEU A 75 14.41 -34.92 -6.58
C LEU A 75 13.08 -34.23 -6.34
N VAL A 76 12.58 -33.41 -7.27
CA VAL A 76 11.34 -32.63 -7.08
C VAL A 76 10.08 -33.42 -7.43
N ASP A 77 10.18 -34.36 -8.38
CA ASP A 77 9.07 -35.10 -8.98
C ASP A 77 9.44 -36.59 -9.22
N PRO A 78 9.67 -37.39 -8.15
CA PRO A 78 10.18 -38.76 -8.24
C PRO A 78 9.17 -39.75 -8.83
N HIS A 79 7.89 -39.37 -8.90
CA HIS A 79 6.82 -40.21 -9.43
C HIS A 79 6.41 -39.79 -10.84
N ARG A 80 7.20 -38.92 -11.48
CA ARG A 80 6.99 -38.53 -12.86
C ARG A 80 7.04 -39.75 -13.75
N LEU A 81 5.98 -39.96 -14.52
CA LEU A 81 6.00 -40.91 -15.62
C LEU A 81 6.78 -40.26 -16.80
N PRO A 82 7.77 -40.96 -17.38
CA PRO A 82 8.48 -40.47 -18.56
C PRO A 82 7.48 -40.14 -19.68
N GLY A 83 7.56 -38.94 -20.26
CA GLY A 83 6.71 -38.53 -21.39
C GLY A 83 5.33 -37.95 -21.05
N VAL A 84 5.00 -37.74 -19.77
CA VAL A 84 3.76 -37.05 -19.35
C VAL A 84 3.99 -35.55 -19.15
N ASP A 85 3.12 -34.71 -19.71
CA ASP A 85 3.07 -33.26 -19.51
C ASP A 85 2.75 -32.91 -18.04
N GLY A 86 3.41 -31.89 -17.48
CA GLY A 86 3.24 -31.46 -16.10
C GLY A 86 4.40 -31.76 -15.15
N ALA A 87 5.62 -31.92 -15.69
CA ALA A 87 6.84 -32.00 -14.88
C ALA A 87 6.99 -30.73 -14.04
N LEU A 88 7.53 -30.83 -12.83
CA LEU A 88 7.81 -29.62 -12.04
C LEU A 88 8.92 -28.76 -12.69
N ILE A 89 9.87 -29.36 -13.43
CA ILE A 89 10.89 -28.61 -14.19
C ILE A 89 10.68 -28.84 -15.68
N GLU A 90 10.06 -27.87 -16.34
CA GLU A 90 9.73 -27.88 -17.77
C GLU A 90 10.76 -27.09 -18.58
N LEU A 91 10.76 -27.30 -19.90
CA LEU A 91 11.49 -26.45 -20.85
C LEU A 91 10.49 -25.54 -21.55
N SER A 92 10.65 -24.24 -21.38
CA SER A 92 9.90 -23.20 -22.11
C SER A 92 10.87 -22.45 -23.01
N ASP A 93 10.65 -22.49 -24.32
CA ASP A 93 11.58 -21.95 -25.34
C ASP A 93 13.03 -22.44 -25.14
N GLY A 94 13.20 -23.72 -24.80
CA GLY A 94 14.50 -24.34 -24.53
C GLY A 94 15.15 -23.94 -23.20
N ARG A 95 14.45 -23.19 -22.34
CA ARG A 95 14.97 -22.73 -21.04
C ARG A 95 14.30 -23.45 -19.88
N PRO A 96 15.05 -23.88 -18.85
CA PRO A 96 14.47 -24.50 -17.66
C PRO A 96 13.56 -23.54 -16.91
N MET A 97 12.38 -24.03 -16.52
CA MET A 97 11.39 -23.32 -15.72
C MET A 97 10.87 -24.27 -14.63
N LEU A 98 10.88 -23.81 -13.37
CA LEU A 98 10.28 -24.54 -12.26
C LEU A 98 8.82 -24.10 -12.07
N CYS A 99 7.90 -24.99 -12.40
CA CYS A 99 6.46 -24.81 -12.33
C CYS A 99 5.95 -25.13 -10.91
N LEU A 100 5.44 -24.13 -10.19
CA LEU A 100 5.00 -24.24 -8.80
C LEU A 100 3.62 -23.64 -8.60
N GLU A 101 2.81 -24.27 -7.77
CA GLU A 101 1.62 -23.63 -7.23
C GLU A 101 2.01 -22.63 -6.14
N ARG A 102 1.12 -21.66 -5.87
CA ARG A 102 1.39 -20.64 -4.83
C ARG A 102 1.54 -21.24 -3.44
N ALA A 103 0.86 -22.36 -3.17
CA ALA A 103 0.93 -23.06 -1.90
C ALA A 103 2.29 -23.74 -1.67
N ASP A 104 3.07 -23.99 -2.71
CA ASP A 104 4.28 -24.82 -2.62
C ASP A 104 5.48 -24.03 -2.08
N LEU A 105 5.55 -22.73 -2.32
CA LEU A 105 6.71 -21.89 -1.99
C LEU A 105 6.44 -20.92 -0.82
N ASP A 106 7.34 -20.89 0.19
CA ASP A 106 7.22 -19.96 1.33
C ASP A 106 7.17 -18.48 0.92
N LEU A 107 7.93 -18.08 -0.10
CA LEU A 107 7.86 -16.74 -0.70
C LEU A 107 6.46 -16.43 -1.23
N PHE A 108 5.80 -17.35 -1.94
CA PHE A 108 4.44 -17.13 -2.44
C PHE A 108 3.41 -17.07 -1.31
N ARG A 109 3.50 -17.96 -0.32
CA ARG A 109 2.64 -17.93 0.87
C ARG A 109 2.79 -16.61 1.63
N PHE A 110 4.02 -16.12 1.77
CA PHE A 110 4.31 -14.82 2.35
C PHE A 110 3.66 -13.69 1.55
N GLU A 111 3.86 -13.64 0.23
CA GLU A 111 3.25 -12.62 -0.63
C GLU A 111 1.71 -12.63 -0.58
N ASP A 112 1.10 -13.82 -0.54
CA ASP A 112 -0.35 -13.98 -0.44
C ASP A 112 -0.87 -13.51 0.91
N GLY A 113 -0.17 -13.85 2.00
CA GLY A 113 -0.46 -13.32 3.33
C GLY A 113 -0.38 -11.79 3.37
N LEU A 114 0.65 -11.20 2.76
CA LEU A 114 0.75 -9.73 2.65
C LEU A 114 -0.37 -9.12 1.80
N ALA A 115 -0.81 -9.80 0.75
CA ALA A 115 -1.92 -9.34 -0.08
C ALA A 115 -3.25 -9.39 0.69
N GLU A 116 -3.46 -10.44 1.47
CA GLU A 116 -4.66 -10.58 2.31
C GLU A 116 -4.68 -9.56 3.44
N ALA A 117 -3.57 -9.39 4.15
CA ALA A 117 -3.43 -8.38 5.18
C ALA A 117 -3.78 -6.98 4.65
N ARG A 118 -3.31 -6.62 3.45
CA ARG A 118 -3.66 -5.33 2.81
C ARG A 118 -5.14 -5.21 2.51
N LYS A 119 -5.82 -6.27 2.04
CA LYS A 119 -7.27 -6.22 1.82
C LYS A 119 -8.04 -6.01 3.12
N LEU A 120 -7.62 -6.69 4.19
CA LEU A 120 -8.21 -6.53 5.53
C LEU A 120 -8.01 -5.09 6.04
N ARG A 121 -6.79 -4.55 5.89
CA ARG A 121 -6.46 -3.16 6.19
C ARG A 121 -7.33 -2.18 5.40
N ASP A 122 -7.50 -2.41 4.10
CA ASP A 122 -8.30 -1.55 3.21
C ASP A 122 -9.81 -1.60 3.55
N ARG A 123 -10.25 -2.62 4.31
CA ARG A 123 -11.60 -2.73 4.92
C ARG A 123 -11.68 -2.24 6.37
N ASP A 124 -10.61 -1.61 6.86
CA ASP A 124 -10.42 -1.17 8.26
C ASP A 124 -10.54 -2.30 9.31
N GLN A 125 -10.29 -3.55 8.90
CA GLN A 125 -10.27 -4.73 9.78
C GLN A 125 -8.88 -4.89 10.43
N ARG A 126 -8.54 -3.96 11.32
CA ARG A 126 -7.17 -3.74 11.82
C ARG A 126 -6.56 -4.94 12.53
N ALA A 127 -7.27 -5.51 13.49
CA ALA A 127 -6.79 -6.66 14.26
C ALA A 127 -6.54 -7.89 13.36
N GLN A 128 -7.45 -8.15 12.41
CA GLN A 128 -7.33 -9.26 11.46
C GLN A 128 -6.19 -9.00 10.47
N SER A 129 -6.01 -7.75 10.04
CA SER A 129 -4.89 -7.34 9.20
C SER A 129 -3.55 -7.53 9.90
N ALA A 130 -3.43 -7.14 11.18
CA ALA A 130 -2.22 -7.34 11.97
C ALA A 130 -1.88 -8.83 12.09
N GLU A 131 -2.87 -9.66 12.43
CA GLU A 131 -2.70 -11.11 12.52
C GLU A 131 -2.26 -11.74 11.19
N ALA A 132 -2.87 -11.30 10.07
CA ALA A 132 -2.48 -11.76 8.74
C ALA A 132 -1.04 -11.36 8.39
N TYR A 133 -0.59 -10.16 8.78
CA TYR A 133 0.81 -9.76 8.64
C TYR A 133 1.74 -10.62 9.50
N ARG A 134 1.41 -10.89 10.77
CA ARG A 134 2.20 -11.76 11.65
C ARG A 134 2.29 -13.18 11.11
N THR A 135 1.18 -13.75 10.66
CA THR A 135 1.13 -15.07 10.02
C THR A 135 2.00 -15.11 8.76
N ALA A 136 1.97 -14.06 7.93
CA ALA A 136 2.83 -13.98 6.77
C ALA A 136 4.32 -13.95 7.18
N LEU A 137 4.69 -13.09 8.14
CA LEU A 137 6.05 -12.95 8.64
C LEU A 137 6.57 -14.21 9.35
N ALA A 138 5.70 -15.07 9.88
CA ALA A 138 6.08 -16.35 10.47
C ALA A 138 6.65 -17.36 9.45
N ASN A 139 6.48 -17.13 8.14
CA ASN A 139 7.13 -17.96 7.11
C ASN A 139 8.66 -17.76 7.05
N TRP A 140 9.19 -16.70 7.67
CA TRP A 140 10.62 -16.41 7.71
C TRP A 140 11.32 -17.26 8.77
N ARG A 141 12.30 -18.05 8.34
CA ARG A 141 13.06 -19.01 9.18
C ARG A 141 14.48 -18.54 9.49
N GLY A 142 14.84 -17.33 9.09
CA GLY A 142 16.18 -16.76 9.31
C GLY A 142 16.64 -15.89 8.13
N GLU A 143 17.95 -15.82 7.93
CA GLU A 143 18.56 -15.16 6.77
C GLU A 143 18.17 -15.91 5.48
N PRO A 144 17.62 -15.22 4.46
CA PRO A 144 17.26 -15.85 3.19
C PRO A 144 18.46 -16.45 2.48
N LEU A 145 18.27 -17.67 1.98
CA LEU A 145 19.29 -18.42 1.25
C LEU A 145 20.60 -18.52 2.04
N ALA A 146 20.51 -18.64 3.37
CA ALA A 146 21.68 -18.83 4.22
C ALA A 146 22.50 -20.03 3.76
N GLY A 147 23.83 -19.86 3.74
CA GLY A 147 24.78 -20.85 3.21
C GLY A 147 25.01 -20.77 1.69
N LEU A 148 24.23 -19.98 0.93
CA LEU A 148 24.46 -19.74 -0.49
C LEU A 148 25.12 -18.37 -0.69
N HIS A 149 26.36 -18.36 -1.19
CA HIS A 149 27.16 -17.15 -1.34
C HIS A 149 27.40 -16.77 -2.80
N GLY A 150 27.62 -15.48 -3.05
CA GLY A 150 28.01 -14.93 -4.35
C GLY A 150 27.06 -13.83 -4.82
N PRO A 151 27.46 -13.03 -5.83
CA PRO A 151 26.77 -11.79 -6.18
C PRO A 151 25.28 -11.94 -6.46
N LEU A 152 24.88 -13.05 -7.10
CA LEU A 152 23.49 -13.37 -7.39
C LEU A 152 22.67 -13.56 -6.11
N PHE A 153 23.15 -14.39 -5.19
CA PHE A 153 22.44 -14.74 -3.96
C PHE A 153 22.48 -13.61 -2.94
N ASP A 154 23.56 -12.83 -2.89
CA ASP A 154 23.64 -11.63 -2.05
C ASP A 154 22.64 -10.56 -2.49
N LYS A 155 22.47 -10.38 -3.81
CA LYS A 155 21.45 -9.48 -4.35
C LYS A 155 20.03 -9.97 -4.04
N ALA A 156 19.77 -11.27 -4.20
CA ALA A 156 18.49 -11.87 -3.87
C ALA A 156 18.17 -11.75 -2.38
N ARG A 157 19.15 -11.98 -1.51
CA ARG A 157 19.03 -11.83 -0.06
C ARG A 157 18.66 -10.42 0.34
N ARG A 158 19.37 -9.40 -0.16
CA ARG A 158 19.04 -7.98 0.10
C ARG A 158 17.61 -7.63 -0.34
N TRP A 159 17.21 -8.11 -1.52
CA TRP A 159 15.84 -7.90 -2.00
C TRP A 159 14.79 -8.54 -1.09
N LEU A 160 15.02 -9.78 -0.64
CA LEU A 160 14.14 -10.47 0.30
C LEU A 160 14.10 -9.73 1.64
N GLU A 161 15.25 -9.33 2.18
CA GLU A 161 15.32 -8.55 3.42
C GLU A 161 14.58 -7.21 3.32
N ASP A 162 14.72 -6.49 2.21
CA ASP A 162 13.94 -5.27 1.94
C ASP A 162 12.43 -5.56 1.96
N LEU A 163 12.01 -6.69 1.39
CA LEU A 163 10.61 -7.11 1.37
C LEU A 163 10.11 -7.46 2.79
N ARG A 164 10.94 -8.12 3.61
CA ARG A 164 10.65 -8.39 5.02
C ARG A 164 10.50 -7.11 5.83
N ILE A 165 11.44 -6.18 5.68
CA ILE A 165 11.43 -4.90 6.39
C ILE A 165 10.19 -4.09 6.00
N ALA A 166 9.87 -4.02 4.71
CA ALA A 166 8.66 -3.37 4.22
C ALA A 166 7.37 -3.98 4.82
N ALA A 167 7.34 -5.31 5.00
CA ALA A 167 6.22 -5.99 5.65
C ALA A 167 6.14 -5.70 7.16
N LEU A 168 7.28 -5.63 7.85
CA LEU A 168 7.35 -5.24 9.26
C LEU A 168 6.85 -3.79 9.45
N GLU A 169 7.31 -2.86 8.61
CA GLU A 169 6.84 -1.46 8.63
C GLU A 169 5.32 -1.37 8.48
N ASP A 170 4.75 -2.08 7.49
CA ASP A 170 3.30 -2.10 7.29
C ASP A 170 2.56 -2.75 8.46
N MET A 171 3.12 -3.83 9.04
CA MET A 171 2.52 -4.55 10.17
C MET A 171 2.43 -3.65 11.40
N TYR A 172 3.52 -2.99 11.81
CA TYR A 172 3.49 -2.13 13.00
C TYR A 172 2.63 -0.88 12.81
N GLU A 173 2.55 -0.32 11.60
CA GLU A 173 1.58 0.76 11.35
C GLU A 173 0.13 0.29 11.58
N VAL A 174 -0.20 -0.94 11.17
CA VAL A 174 -1.53 -1.53 11.43
C VAL A 174 -1.74 -1.87 12.90
N GLU A 175 -0.73 -2.41 13.60
CA GLU A 175 -0.80 -2.68 15.04
C GLU A 175 -1.06 -1.40 15.85
N LEU A 176 -0.35 -0.32 15.51
CA LEU A 176 -0.57 0.99 16.10
C LEU A 176 -1.96 1.53 15.78
N ALA A 177 -2.47 1.33 14.56
CA ALA A 177 -3.84 1.70 14.21
C ALA A 177 -4.89 0.83 14.93
N ALA A 178 -4.55 -0.39 15.31
CA ALA A 178 -5.37 -1.29 16.11
C ALA A 178 -5.35 -0.95 17.61
N GLY A 179 -4.52 0.00 18.04
CA GLY A 179 -4.40 0.40 19.44
C GLY A 179 -3.51 -0.54 20.27
N ARG A 180 -2.62 -1.32 19.65
CA ARG A 180 -1.70 -2.25 20.33
C ARG A 180 -0.32 -1.64 20.60
N HIS A 181 -0.29 -0.35 20.91
CA HIS A 181 0.91 0.44 21.13
C HIS A 181 1.82 -0.08 22.24
N GLU A 182 1.29 -0.57 23.37
CA GLU A 182 2.11 -1.15 24.45
C GLU A 182 2.73 -2.49 24.05
N GLU A 183 1.95 -3.36 23.39
CA GLU A 183 2.36 -4.72 22.98
C GLU A 183 3.57 -4.70 22.04
N VAL A 184 3.68 -3.68 21.17
CA VAL A 184 4.71 -3.62 20.13
C VAL A 184 5.97 -2.84 20.52
N LEU A 185 6.02 -2.22 21.71
CA LEU A 185 7.14 -1.35 22.11
C LEU A 185 8.49 -2.07 22.14
N SER A 186 8.54 -3.25 22.76
CA SER A 186 9.77 -4.04 22.88
C SER A 186 10.26 -4.51 21.51
N GLU A 187 9.35 -5.00 20.67
CA GLU A 187 9.66 -5.44 19.31
C GLU A 187 10.17 -4.27 18.44
N LEU A 188 9.48 -3.13 18.47
CA LEU A 188 9.90 -1.92 17.74
C LEU A 188 11.26 -1.40 18.20
N SER A 189 11.55 -1.43 19.49
CA SER A 189 12.86 -1.04 20.03
C SER A 189 13.99 -1.97 19.55
N ALA A 190 13.75 -3.29 19.51
CA ALA A 190 14.71 -4.23 18.94
C ALA A 190 14.93 -3.99 17.44
N LEU A 191 13.86 -3.69 16.70
CA LEU A 191 13.94 -3.42 15.27
C LEU A 191 14.61 -2.10 14.93
N THR A 192 14.44 -1.04 15.72
CA THR A 192 15.19 0.22 15.50
C THR A 192 16.68 0.04 15.77
N ALA A 193 17.06 -0.83 16.72
CA ALA A 193 18.46 -1.20 16.94
C ALA A 193 19.03 -2.03 15.77
N GLN A 194 18.24 -2.98 15.25
CA GLN A 194 18.63 -3.83 14.12
C GLN A 194 18.70 -3.05 12.79
N TYR A 195 17.78 -2.10 12.58
CA TYR A 195 17.64 -1.34 11.35
C TYR A 195 17.70 0.17 11.63
N PRO A 196 18.86 0.71 12.06
CA PRO A 196 18.97 2.07 12.59
C PRO A 196 18.61 3.17 11.57
N LEU A 197 18.77 2.89 10.27
CA LEU A 197 18.48 3.82 9.18
C LEU A 197 17.04 3.72 8.62
N ARG A 198 16.18 2.86 9.17
CA ARG A 198 14.79 2.72 8.73
C ARG A 198 13.87 3.70 9.48
N GLU A 199 13.69 4.88 8.90
CA GLU A 199 12.89 5.95 9.52
C GLU A 199 11.44 5.57 9.83
N ARG A 200 10.81 4.69 9.05
CA ARG A 200 9.42 4.30 9.30
C ARG A 200 9.27 3.44 10.55
N ILE A 201 10.19 2.50 10.79
CA ILE A 201 10.24 1.71 12.03
C ILE A 201 10.46 2.65 13.22
N ARG A 202 11.37 3.62 13.08
CA ARG A 202 11.62 4.64 14.10
C ARG A 202 10.41 5.52 14.36
N ALA A 203 9.73 6.00 13.31
CA ALA A 203 8.50 6.76 13.43
C ALA A 203 7.41 5.97 14.17
N ALA A 204 7.26 4.68 13.88
CA ALA A 204 6.35 3.79 14.59
C ALA A 204 6.71 3.69 16.08
N LEU A 205 7.99 3.52 16.43
CA LEU A 205 8.45 3.52 17.82
C LEU A 205 8.15 4.86 18.52
N MET A 206 8.43 5.99 17.87
CA MET A 206 8.11 7.32 18.42
C MET A 206 6.61 7.46 18.69
N VAL A 207 5.73 7.03 17.75
CA VAL A 207 4.28 7.07 17.95
C VAL A 207 3.84 6.15 19.09
N ALA A 208 4.39 4.94 19.18
CA ALA A 208 4.11 4.01 20.27
C ALA A 208 4.47 4.62 21.62
N LEU A 209 5.70 5.14 21.78
CA LEU A 209 6.18 5.79 23.00
C LEU A 209 5.32 6.99 23.37
N TYR A 210 4.98 7.84 22.41
CA TYR A 210 4.12 9.01 22.65
C TYR A 210 2.74 8.60 23.17
N ARG A 211 2.10 7.60 22.56
CA ARG A 211 0.75 7.14 22.95
C ARG A 211 0.70 6.45 24.32
N VAL A 212 1.81 5.88 24.77
CA VAL A 212 1.96 5.29 26.13
C VAL A 212 2.40 6.36 27.15
N GLY A 213 2.40 7.65 26.77
CA GLY A 213 2.76 8.76 27.67
C GLY A 213 4.27 8.96 27.87
N ARG A 214 5.13 8.25 27.13
CA ARG A 214 6.59 8.33 27.20
C ARG A 214 7.17 9.34 26.20
N GLN A 215 6.60 10.55 26.15
CA GLN A 215 6.94 11.57 25.15
C GLN A 215 8.43 11.94 25.16
N ALA A 216 9.07 12.09 26.33
CA ALA A 216 10.49 12.41 26.41
C ALA A 216 11.36 11.38 25.66
N GLN A 217 10.98 10.10 25.72
CA GLN A 217 11.67 9.02 25.01
C GLN A 217 11.37 9.06 23.52
N ALA A 218 10.12 9.36 23.13
CA ALA A 218 9.76 9.55 21.73
C ALA A 218 10.57 10.68 21.07
N LEU A 219 10.79 11.80 21.78
CA LEU A 219 11.62 12.90 21.28
C LEU A 219 13.11 12.53 21.26
N ALA A 220 13.60 11.80 22.26
CA ALA A 220 14.98 11.32 22.30
C ALA A 220 15.33 10.40 21.11
N GLU A 221 14.39 9.56 20.65
CA GLU A 221 14.58 8.71 19.46
C GLU A 221 14.83 9.51 18.17
N TYR A 222 14.25 10.71 18.06
CA TYR A 222 14.51 11.61 16.93
C TYR A 222 15.90 12.24 17.03
N ASP A 223 16.29 12.68 18.23
CA ASP A 223 17.59 13.31 18.45
C ASP A 223 18.76 12.34 18.29
N ASP A 224 18.63 11.10 18.77
CA ASP A 224 19.60 10.03 18.53
C ASP A 224 19.77 9.80 17.03
N TYR A 225 18.67 9.69 16.29
CA TYR A 225 18.71 9.48 14.85
C TYR A 225 19.32 10.65 14.08
N ARG A 226 18.97 11.89 14.44
CA ARG A 226 19.55 13.10 13.85
C ARG A 226 21.07 13.11 14.04
N THR A 227 21.55 12.82 15.25
CA THR A 227 22.98 12.76 15.57
C THR A 227 23.69 11.68 14.75
N ARG A 228 23.08 10.50 14.59
CA ARG A 228 23.64 9.41 13.78
C ARG A 228 23.71 9.75 12.29
N LEU A 229 22.68 10.34 11.73
CA LEU A 229 22.68 10.73 10.31
C LEU A 229 23.71 11.82 9.99
N ASP A 230 23.84 12.79 10.89
CA ASP A 230 24.79 13.89 10.71
C ASP A 230 26.23 13.37 10.78
N SER A 231 26.55 12.60 11.82
CA SER A 231 27.89 12.03 12.03
C SER A 231 28.31 11.00 10.98
N ALA A 232 27.39 10.14 10.50
CA ALA A 232 27.72 9.05 9.59
C ALA A 232 27.57 9.42 8.10
N HIS A 233 26.67 10.35 7.75
CA HIS A 233 26.26 10.56 6.37
C HIS A 233 26.11 12.02 5.95
N GLN A 234 26.28 13.00 6.85
CA GLN A 234 25.97 14.41 6.60
C GLN A 234 24.54 14.60 6.04
N MET A 235 23.63 13.75 6.48
CA MET A 235 22.23 13.74 6.05
C MET A 235 21.33 14.29 7.15
N LEU A 236 20.15 14.76 6.75
CA LEU A 236 19.11 15.20 7.68
C LEU A 236 17.93 14.23 7.69
N PRO A 237 17.20 14.10 8.81
CA PRO A 237 15.98 13.32 8.86
C PRO A 237 14.97 13.77 7.79
N SER A 238 14.15 12.84 7.29
CA SER A 238 13.14 13.16 6.31
C SER A 238 12.12 14.19 6.82
N LEU A 239 11.46 14.87 5.89
CA LEU A 239 10.38 15.81 6.19
C LEU A 239 9.23 15.14 6.98
N ALA A 240 8.96 13.86 6.71
CA ALA A 240 7.91 13.13 7.42
C ALA A 240 8.26 12.94 8.90
N LEU A 241 9.50 12.56 9.20
CA LEU A 241 9.97 12.38 10.58
C LEU A 241 10.07 13.71 11.31
N LYS A 242 10.55 14.77 10.65
CA LYS A 242 10.55 16.15 11.17
C LYS A 242 9.15 16.64 11.52
N ALA A 243 8.16 16.39 10.65
CA ALA A 243 6.78 16.76 10.90
C ALA A 243 6.18 15.97 12.08
N LEU A 244 6.50 14.67 12.21
CA LEU A 244 6.08 13.87 13.36
C LEU A 244 6.65 14.42 14.67
N TRP A 245 7.96 14.70 14.70
CA TRP A 245 8.62 15.30 15.85
C TRP A 245 7.97 16.64 16.24
N ALA A 246 7.74 17.53 15.28
CA ALA A 246 7.11 18.83 15.54
C ALA A 246 5.70 18.69 16.15
N ARG A 247 4.91 17.72 15.67
CA ARG A 247 3.59 17.41 16.24
C ARG A 247 3.69 16.90 17.68
N MET A 248 4.68 16.05 17.99
CA MET A 248 4.92 15.55 19.34
C MET A 248 5.40 16.65 20.29
N VAL A 249 6.23 17.58 19.84
CA VAL A 249 6.66 18.75 20.63
C VAL A 249 5.47 19.63 21.00
N ASN A 250 4.53 19.81 20.08
CA ASN A 250 3.33 20.63 20.28
C ASN A 250 2.16 19.90 20.96
N PHE A 251 2.39 18.73 21.55
CA PHE A 251 1.35 17.93 22.22
C PHE A 251 0.13 17.66 21.34
N ASP A 252 0.33 17.42 20.04
CA ASP A 252 -0.79 17.21 19.12
C ASP A 252 -1.65 16.02 19.56
N PRO A 253 -2.91 16.24 19.99
CA PRO A 253 -3.79 15.18 20.47
C PRO A 253 -4.22 14.23 19.34
N LEU A 254 -4.12 14.63 18.07
CA LEU A 254 -4.41 13.74 16.93
C LEU A 254 -3.45 12.56 16.87
N LEU A 255 -2.25 12.66 17.47
CA LEU A 255 -1.34 11.54 17.58
C LEU A 255 -1.82 10.47 18.59
N MET A 256 -2.69 10.83 19.53
CA MET A 256 -3.31 9.90 20.48
C MET A 256 -4.45 9.10 19.83
N LEU A 257 -4.98 9.57 18.70
CA LEU A 257 -6.07 8.89 18.01
C LEU A 257 -5.56 7.73 17.14
N PRO A 258 -6.29 6.60 17.09
CA PRO A 258 -6.06 5.58 16.08
C PRO A 258 -6.28 6.17 14.68
N VAL A 259 -5.24 6.14 13.84
CA VAL A 259 -5.35 6.54 12.44
C VAL A 259 -6.14 5.45 11.68
N PRO A 260 -7.12 5.80 10.83
CA PRO A 260 -7.80 4.81 9.99
C PRO A 260 -6.79 4.00 9.19
N ALA A 261 -6.93 2.67 9.17
CA ALA A 261 -5.90 1.82 8.54
C ALA A 261 -5.87 2.01 7.01
N THR A 262 -6.98 2.48 6.43
CA THR A 262 -7.09 2.89 5.01
C THR A 262 -6.24 4.12 4.64
N ASP A 263 -5.77 4.87 5.63
CA ASP A 263 -4.95 6.08 5.42
C ASP A 263 -3.46 5.81 5.47
N LEU A 264 -3.06 4.64 5.96
CA LEU A 264 -1.69 4.15 5.94
C LEU A 264 -1.29 3.80 4.51
N LYS A 265 -0.20 4.38 4.02
CA LYS A 265 0.34 4.03 2.71
C LYS A 265 1.19 2.77 2.87
N PRO A 266 0.90 1.69 2.12
CA PRO A 266 1.77 0.52 2.13
C PRO A 266 3.19 0.92 1.71
N ALA A 267 4.17 0.25 2.30
CA ALA A 267 5.55 0.33 1.91
C ALA A 267 5.67 0.12 0.40
N PRO A 268 6.48 0.94 -0.30
CA PRO A 268 6.81 0.64 -1.68
C PRO A 268 7.43 -0.75 -1.73
N ARG A 269 6.83 -1.67 -2.49
CA ARG A 269 7.37 -3.01 -2.65
C ARG A 269 8.71 -2.91 -3.39
N PRO A 270 9.80 -3.52 -2.88
CA PRO A 270 11.04 -3.58 -3.63
C PRO A 270 10.79 -4.41 -4.89
N ASN A 271 11.28 -3.92 -6.03
CA ASN A 271 11.12 -4.64 -7.29
C ASN A 271 11.90 -5.96 -7.23
N PRO A 272 11.31 -7.10 -7.62
CA PRO A 272 12.05 -8.35 -7.70
C PRO A 272 13.22 -8.20 -8.68
N PRO A 273 14.32 -8.95 -8.49
CA PRO A 273 15.44 -8.98 -9.42
C PRO A 273 15.09 -9.75 -10.70
N VAL A 274 13.91 -9.52 -11.29
CA VAL A 274 13.62 -9.96 -12.65
C VAL A 274 14.37 -9.01 -13.59
N GLY A 275 14.90 -9.54 -14.70
CA GLY A 275 15.50 -8.72 -15.75
C GLY A 275 14.54 -7.61 -16.14
N GLN A 276 14.86 -6.37 -15.75
CA GLN A 276 14.05 -5.18 -16.04
C GLN A 276 13.74 -5.08 -17.54
N SER A 277 14.61 -5.67 -18.38
CA SER A 277 14.45 -5.83 -19.82
C SER A 277 13.15 -6.53 -20.23
N VAL A 278 12.66 -7.57 -19.55
CA VAL A 278 11.46 -8.32 -19.98
C VAL A 278 10.17 -7.57 -19.64
N VAL A 279 10.11 -6.93 -18.47
CA VAL A 279 8.94 -6.14 -18.05
C VAL A 279 8.83 -4.85 -18.88
N VAL A 280 9.98 -4.18 -19.11
CA VAL A 280 10.05 -2.99 -19.95
C VAL A 280 9.80 -3.37 -21.41
N ALA A 281 10.34 -4.47 -21.94
CA ALA A 281 10.07 -4.92 -23.31
C ALA A 281 8.59 -5.26 -23.52
N ARG A 282 7.92 -5.96 -22.57
CA ARG A 282 6.48 -6.26 -22.69
C ARG A 282 5.62 -5.00 -22.59
N ALA A 283 5.99 -4.04 -21.73
CA ALA A 283 5.30 -2.77 -21.62
C ALA A 283 5.51 -1.88 -22.86
N LEU A 284 6.74 -1.86 -23.41
CA LEU A 284 7.07 -1.17 -24.64
C LEU A 284 6.40 -1.82 -25.84
N LEU A 285 6.41 -3.16 -25.97
CA LEU A 285 5.67 -3.88 -27.01
C LEU A 285 4.17 -3.57 -26.93
N GLY A 286 3.56 -3.61 -25.74
CA GLY A 286 2.16 -3.26 -25.57
C GLY A 286 1.82 -1.79 -25.89
N ALA A 287 2.78 -0.87 -25.73
CA ALA A 287 2.62 0.56 -26.02
C ALA A 287 2.95 0.92 -27.49
N ILE A 288 3.91 0.22 -28.10
CA ILE A 288 4.41 0.46 -29.46
C ILE A 288 3.56 -0.30 -30.49
N LEU A 289 3.05 -1.48 -30.15
CA LEU A 289 2.24 -2.30 -31.07
C LEU A 289 1.03 -1.54 -31.64
N PRO A 290 0.24 -0.77 -30.87
CA PRO A 290 -0.84 0.06 -31.42
C PRO A 290 -0.34 1.19 -32.33
N VAL A 291 0.85 1.74 -32.07
CA VAL A 291 1.43 2.82 -32.88
C VAL A 291 1.94 2.29 -34.21
N VAL A 292 2.67 1.17 -34.20
CA VAL A 292 3.26 0.55 -35.41
C VAL A 292 2.21 -0.08 -36.31
N THR A 293 1.14 -0.62 -35.72
CA THR A 293 0.03 -1.22 -36.47
C THR A 293 -1.05 -0.22 -36.85
N CYS A 294 -0.81 1.09 -36.68
CA CYS A 294 -1.82 2.15 -36.89
C CYS A 294 -3.17 1.78 -36.24
N GLY A 295 -3.14 1.33 -35.00
CA GLY A 295 -4.30 0.98 -34.18
C GLY A 295 -4.92 -0.40 -34.43
N ILE A 296 -4.55 -1.13 -35.50
CA ILE A 296 -5.11 -2.46 -35.80
C ILE A 296 -4.77 -3.47 -34.68
N GLY A 297 -3.54 -3.41 -34.15
CA GLY A 297 -3.07 -4.25 -33.05
C GLY A 297 -3.63 -3.88 -31.67
N ALA A 298 -4.37 -2.76 -31.55
CA ALA A 298 -4.96 -2.34 -30.27
C ALA A 298 -6.03 -3.32 -29.77
N SER A 299 -6.87 -3.82 -30.68
CA SER A 299 -7.92 -4.81 -30.38
C SER A 299 -7.32 -6.10 -29.79
N VAL A 300 -6.29 -6.64 -30.44
CA VAL A 300 -5.54 -7.83 -29.99
C VAL A 300 -4.86 -7.57 -28.65
N ALA A 301 -4.22 -6.41 -28.46
CA ALA A 301 -3.59 -6.04 -27.19
C ALA A 301 -4.61 -5.98 -26.04
N PHE A 302 -5.81 -5.44 -26.29
CA PHE A 302 -6.88 -5.39 -25.28
C PHE A 302 -7.45 -6.78 -24.95
N VAL A 303 -7.55 -7.70 -25.92
CA VAL A 303 -7.94 -9.10 -25.66
C VAL A 303 -6.90 -9.80 -24.79
N VAL A 304 -5.61 -9.70 -25.13
CA VAL A 304 -4.51 -10.29 -24.33
C VAL A 304 -4.51 -9.73 -22.91
N LEU A 305 -4.70 -8.41 -22.75
CA LEU A 305 -4.80 -7.77 -21.44
C LEU A 305 -6.07 -8.17 -20.67
N ALA A 306 -7.19 -8.41 -21.36
CA ALA A 306 -8.43 -8.86 -20.74
C ALA A 306 -8.27 -10.25 -20.13
N VAL A 307 -7.63 -11.17 -20.86
CA VAL A 307 -7.33 -12.55 -20.39
C VAL A 307 -6.33 -12.49 -19.24
N ALA A 308 -5.23 -11.75 -19.39
CA ALA A 308 -4.19 -11.65 -18.37
C ALA A 308 -4.68 -11.01 -17.05
N ARG A 309 -5.63 -10.07 -17.12
CA ARG A 309 -6.14 -9.33 -15.95
C ARG A 309 -7.51 -9.79 -15.46
N ARG A 310 -8.14 -10.76 -16.14
CA ARG A 310 -9.50 -11.25 -15.89
C ARG A 310 -10.54 -10.11 -15.76
N ARG A 311 -10.51 -9.13 -16.67
CA ARG A 311 -11.41 -7.95 -16.64
C ARG A 311 -12.22 -7.84 -17.93
N TRP A 312 -13.53 -8.10 -17.83
CA TRP A 312 -14.46 -8.06 -18.97
C TRP A 312 -14.56 -6.67 -19.65
N ARG A 313 -14.36 -5.58 -18.90
CA ARG A 313 -14.36 -4.22 -19.47
C ARG A 313 -13.27 -4.00 -20.54
N LEU A 314 -12.20 -4.77 -20.50
CA LEU A 314 -11.15 -4.73 -21.52
C LEU A 314 -11.56 -5.48 -22.80
N LEU A 315 -12.44 -6.48 -22.71
CA LEU A 315 -13.06 -7.10 -23.89
C LEU A 315 -14.02 -6.12 -24.58
N LEU A 316 -14.75 -5.30 -23.80
CA LEU A 316 -15.58 -4.23 -24.35
C LEU A 316 -14.73 -3.22 -25.14
N ALA A 317 -13.59 -2.80 -24.58
CA ALA A 317 -12.65 -1.94 -25.29
C ALA A 317 -12.09 -2.62 -26.55
N ALA A 318 -11.72 -3.90 -26.47
CA ALA A 318 -11.26 -4.66 -27.64
C ALA A 318 -12.30 -4.66 -28.78
N ALA A 319 -13.58 -4.86 -28.46
CA ALA A 319 -14.67 -4.84 -29.43
C ALA A 319 -14.84 -3.46 -30.10
N VAL A 320 -14.78 -2.38 -29.31
CA VAL A 320 -14.86 -1.00 -29.83
C VAL A 320 -13.73 -0.70 -30.81
N TYR A 321 -12.51 -1.18 -30.54
CA TYR A 321 -11.37 -0.99 -31.44
C TYR A 321 -11.34 -1.97 -32.62
N ALA A 322 -11.99 -3.14 -32.54
CA ALA A 322 -12.02 -4.12 -33.62
C ALA A 322 -12.91 -3.70 -34.80
N VAL A 323 -14.02 -2.98 -34.54
CA VAL A 323 -14.98 -2.58 -35.58
C VAL A 323 -14.36 -1.65 -36.65
N PRO A 324 -13.67 -0.54 -36.29
CA PRO A 324 -12.97 0.28 -37.28
C PRO A 324 -11.83 -0.45 -37.98
N SER A 325 -11.12 -1.35 -37.28
CA SER A 325 -10.03 -2.14 -37.87
C SER A 325 -10.52 -3.14 -38.92
N ALA A 326 -11.69 -3.77 -38.71
CA ALA A 326 -12.30 -4.67 -39.67
C ALA A 326 -12.78 -3.93 -40.93
N LEU A 327 -13.40 -2.77 -40.76
CA LEU A 327 -13.84 -1.90 -41.86
C LEU A 327 -12.66 -1.39 -42.71
N PHE A 328 -11.48 -1.23 -42.11
CA PHE A 328 -10.26 -0.85 -42.82
C PHE A 328 -9.64 -2.01 -43.61
N LEU A 329 -9.63 -3.24 -43.07
CA LEU A 329 -9.00 -4.40 -43.69
C LEU A 329 -9.85 -5.03 -44.81
N PHE A 330 -11.17 -4.84 -44.78
CA PHE A 330 -12.10 -5.40 -45.76
C PHE A 330 -13.03 -4.31 -46.34
N PRO A 331 -12.51 -3.42 -47.19
CA PRO A 331 -13.33 -2.38 -47.80
C PRO A 331 -14.22 -2.99 -48.90
N ASP A 332 -15.53 -3.03 -48.69
CA ASP A 332 -16.52 -3.56 -49.67
C ASP A 332 -16.86 -2.55 -50.80
N SER A 333 -16.29 -1.34 -50.81
CA SER A 333 -16.67 -0.29 -51.75
C SER A 333 -15.49 0.60 -52.16
N THR A 334 -15.43 0.98 -53.44
CA THR A 334 -14.39 1.84 -54.07
C THR A 334 -14.51 3.34 -53.78
N ASP A 335 -15.39 3.77 -52.88
CA ASP A 335 -15.58 5.20 -52.57
C ASP A 335 -14.49 5.74 -51.64
N ALA A 336 -13.72 6.72 -52.12
CA ALA A 336 -12.66 7.42 -51.38
C ALA A 336 -13.14 8.08 -50.07
N PHE A 337 -14.45 8.34 -49.93
CA PHE A 337 -15.08 8.86 -48.71
C PHE A 337 -15.14 7.81 -47.58
N LEU A 338 -15.26 6.52 -47.94
CA LEU A 338 -15.26 5.40 -46.99
C LEU A 338 -13.84 4.98 -46.56
N ILE A 339 -12.80 5.36 -47.32
CA ILE A 339 -11.39 5.12 -46.98
C ILE A 339 -10.84 6.19 -46.03
N SER A 340 -11.36 7.42 -46.09
CA SER A 340 -10.92 8.56 -45.26
C SER A 340 -11.61 8.64 -43.89
N SER A 341 -12.84 8.13 -43.78
CA SER A 341 -13.62 8.10 -42.53
C SER A 341 -13.02 7.23 -41.40
N PRO A 342 -12.43 6.03 -41.66
CA PRO A 342 -11.80 5.19 -40.64
C PRO A 342 -10.54 5.82 -40.05
N LEU A 343 -9.74 6.52 -40.87
CA LEU A 343 -8.54 7.25 -40.42
C LEU A 343 -8.90 8.38 -39.44
N ILE A 344 -10.00 9.08 -39.68
CA ILE A 344 -10.51 10.14 -38.79
C ILE A 344 -11.04 9.51 -37.49
N LEU A 345 -11.83 8.44 -37.56
CA LEU A 345 -12.32 7.71 -36.38
C LEU A 345 -11.18 7.12 -35.54
N LEU A 346 -10.15 6.57 -36.19
CA LEU A 346 -8.95 6.06 -35.54
C LEU A 346 -8.17 7.19 -34.86
N SER A 347 -8.01 8.34 -35.52
CA SER A 347 -7.33 9.52 -34.98
C SER A 347 -8.08 10.12 -33.78
N VAL A 348 -9.41 10.21 -33.85
CA VAL A 348 -10.28 10.63 -32.74
C VAL A 348 -10.21 9.63 -31.58
N GLY A 349 -10.17 8.32 -31.87
CA GLY A 349 -9.99 7.27 -30.87
C GLY A 349 -8.63 7.34 -30.15
N HIS A 350 -7.56 7.74 -30.85
CA HIS A 350 -6.25 8.00 -30.25
C HIS A 350 -6.24 9.27 -29.39
N LEU A 351 -6.92 10.33 -29.83
CA LEU A 351 -7.05 11.57 -29.07
C LEU A 351 -7.82 11.33 -27.75
N LEU A 352 -8.93 10.61 -27.82
CA LEU A 352 -9.74 10.23 -26.66
C LEU A 352 -8.99 9.29 -25.72
N ALA A 353 -8.22 8.33 -26.25
CA ALA A 353 -7.38 7.45 -25.46
C ALA A 353 -6.23 8.20 -24.76
N ALA A 354 -5.59 9.17 -25.43
CA ALA A 354 -4.57 10.04 -24.83
C ALA A 354 -5.15 10.96 -23.74
N LEU A 355 -6.36 11.50 -23.96
CA LEU A 355 -7.12 12.28 -22.97
C LEU A 355 -7.57 11.43 -21.77
N HIS A 356 -7.86 10.14 -21.97
CA HIS A 356 -8.26 9.22 -20.91
C HIS A 356 -7.11 8.44 -20.26
N ALA A 357 -5.90 8.44 -20.82
CA ALA A 357 -4.72 7.77 -20.29
C ALA A 357 -4.25 8.48 -19.01
N PRO A 358 -4.57 7.98 -17.80
CA PRO A 358 -4.32 8.72 -16.58
C PRO A 358 -2.91 8.39 -16.10
N HIS A 359 -1.89 8.97 -16.70
CA HIS A 359 -0.53 8.85 -16.17
C HIS A 359 -0.20 10.03 -15.25
N ARG A 360 -0.49 9.81 -13.97
CA ARG A 360 -0.40 10.66 -12.77
C ARG A 360 0.96 11.34 -12.50
N ARG A 361 1.95 11.22 -13.39
CA ARG A 361 3.37 11.53 -13.15
C ARG A 361 3.92 12.68 -14.00
N TRP A 362 3.15 13.22 -14.96
CA TRP A 362 3.66 14.17 -15.96
C TRP A 362 3.06 15.59 -15.91
N TRP A 363 2.13 15.88 -14.98
CA TRP A 363 1.56 17.23 -14.82
C TRP A 363 2.19 18.00 -13.64
N PRO A 364 2.40 19.33 -13.73
CA PRO A 364 2.85 20.16 -12.61
C PRO A 364 1.93 20.00 -11.39
N ARG A 365 2.52 19.80 -10.20
CA ARG A 365 1.79 19.58 -8.94
C ARG A 365 0.81 20.72 -8.57
N THR A 366 0.98 21.91 -9.14
CA THR A 366 0.18 23.12 -8.88
C THR A 366 -1.16 23.14 -9.61
N TRP A 367 -1.40 22.28 -10.59
CA TRP A 367 -2.61 22.27 -11.43
C TRP A 367 -3.59 21.13 -11.08
N TRP A 368 -3.36 20.41 -9.97
CA TRP A 368 -4.29 19.36 -9.54
C TRP A 368 -5.54 19.96 -8.87
N PRO A 369 -6.77 19.53 -9.22
CA PRO A 369 -7.99 20.14 -8.68
C PRO A 369 -8.10 19.99 -7.16
N TYR A 370 -8.57 21.06 -6.53
CA TYR A 370 -9.11 21.25 -5.16
C TYR A 370 -9.72 20.00 -4.47
N ARG A 371 -10.23 19.01 -5.23
CA ARG A 371 -10.83 17.73 -4.78
C ARG A 371 -9.96 16.76 -3.96
N LYS A 372 -8.62 16.82 -4.01
CA LYS A 372 -7.79 15.96 -3.12
C LYS A 372 -7.62 16.55 -1.72
N ARG A 373 -7.68 17.88 -1.57
CA ARG A 373 -7.65 18.55 -0.27
C ARG A 373 -8.93 18.30 0.52
N THR A 374 -10.08 18.19 -0.15
CA THR A 374 -11.37 17.97 0.53
C THR A 374 -11.51 16.61 1.20
N ARG A 375 -10.98 15.51 0.65
CA ARG A 375 -11.05 14.18 1.30
C ARG A 375 -10.17 14.06 2.53
N ALA A 376 -8.96 14.63 2.49
CA ALA A 376 -8.07 14.65 3.65
C ALA A 376 -8.65 15.53 4.76
N ALA A 377 -9.14 16.73 4.41
CA ALA A 377 -9.82 17.61 5.35
C ALA A 377 -11.07 16.96 5.95
N ALA A 378 -11.93 16.32 5.14
CA ALA A 378 -13.12 15.61 5.63
C ALA A 378 -12.80 14.51 6.66
N ARG A 379 -11.68 13.79 6.47
CA ARG A 379 -11.23 12.76 7.43
C ARG A 379 -10.76 13.37 8.75
N ILE A 380 -10.07 14.51 8.69
CA ILE A 380 -9.64 15.25 9.89
C ILE A 380 -10.88 15.72 10.67
N ARG A 381 -11.88 16.31 9.97
CA ARG A 381 -13.15 16.74 10.58
C ARG A 381 -13.87 15.59 11.29
N GLU A 382 -14.01 14.45 10.61
CA GLU A 382 -14.67 13.26 11.17
C GLU A 382 -13.93 12.66 12.37
N SER A 383 -12.60 12.79 12.39
CA SER A 383 -11.78 12.34 13.52
C SER A 383 -11.98 13.24 14.75
N TRP A 384 -12.03 14.55 14.55
CA TRP A 384 -12.33 15.51 15.62
C TRP A 384 -13.73 15.37 16.19
N ARG A 385 -14.74 15.10 15.36
CA ARG A 385 -16.10 14.78 15.83
C ARG A 385 -16.15 13.54 16.70
N ARG A 386 -15.44 12.47 16.30
CA ARG A 386 -15.33 11.26 17.12
C ARG A 386 -14.62 11.53 18.45
N TYR A 387 -13.57 12.35 18.44
CA TYR A 387 -12.86 12.70 19.67
C TYR A 387 -13.68 13.59 20.61
N ALA A 388 -14.49 14.50 20.06
CA ALA A 388 -15.42 15.32 20.83
C ALA A 388 -16.46 14.49 21.61
N ASN A 389 -16.84 13.31 21.09
CA ASN A 389 -17.72 12.38 21.82
C ASN A 389 -17.02 11.68 22.99
N TYR A 390 -15.68 11.62 22.99
CA TYR A 390 -14.89 10.95 24.04
C TYR A 390 -14.38 11.94 25.10
N ASP A 391 -13.74 13.03 24.68
CA ASP A 391 -13.21 14.08 25.57
C ASP A 391 -13.43 15.48 24.97
N PRO A 392 -14.61 16.10 25.23
CA PRO A 392 -14.92 17.42 24.73
C PRO A 392 -14.03 18.53 25.33
N GLU A 393 -13.46 18.35 26.52
CA GLU A 393 -12.57 19.35 27.14
C GLU A 393 -11.19 19.37 26.47
N ALA A 394 -10.64 18.21 26.07
CA ALA A 394 -9.43 18.15 25.27
C ALA A 394 -9.60 18.83 23.90
N VAL A 395 -10.75 18.63 23.24
CA VAL A 395 -11.06 19.30 21.97
C VAL A 395 -11.08 20.82 22.13
N ARG A 396 -11.67 21.32 23.22
CA ARG A 396 -11.66 22.77 23.53
C ARG A 396 -10.25 23.30 23.81
N ARG A 397 -9.43 22.58 24.56
CA ARG A 397 -8.02 22.96 24.81
C ARG A 397 -7.19 23.02 23.53
N ALA A 398 -7.48 22.16 22.56
CA ALA A 398 -6.83 22.13 21.26
C ALA A 398 -7.32 23.23 20.29
N GLY A 399 -8.36 24.00 20.63
CA GLY A 399 -8.86 25.11 19.80
C GLY A 399 -9.59 24.68 18.52
N VAL A 400 -10.09 23.45 18.48
CA VAL A 400 -10.74 22.87 17.29
C VAL A 400 -12.06 23.57 17.01
N GLY A 401 -12.29 23.96 15.76
CA GLY A 401 -13.48 24.70 15.39
C GLY A 401 -13.43 26.18 15.76
N ARG A 402 -12.26 26.67 16.20
CA ARG A 402 -12.02 28.04 16.64
C ARG A 402 -10.80 28.63 15.92
N PRO A 403 -10.91 28.90 14.60
CA PRO A 403 -9.81 29.46 13.80
C PRO A 403 -9.33 30.83 14.31
N ASP A 404 -10.13 31.51 15.13
CA ASP A 404 -9.80 32.76 15.82
C ASP A 404 -8.73 32.59 16.92
N LEU A 405 -8.56 31.41 17.51
CA LEU A 405 -7.69 31.20 18.67
C LEU A 405 -6.19 31.01 18.34
N ARG A 406 -5.78 31.03 17.05
CA ARG A 406 -4.39 30.89 16.57
C ARG A 406 -3.56 29.77 17.25
N LEU A 407 -4.15 28.59 17.45
CA LEU A 407 -3.49 27.45 18.12
C LEU A 407 -2.71 26.51 17.19
N GLY A 408 -2.73 26.73 15.87
CA GLY A 408 -1.95 25.94 14.90
C GLY A 408 -2.46 24.51 14.66
N THR A 409 -3.57 24.11 15.29
CA THR A 409 -4.24 22.82 15.13
C THR A 409 -4.91 22.70 13.75
N ASP A 410 -4.61 21.64 13.00
CA ASP A 410 -5.33 21.33 11.76
C ASP A 410 -6.65 20.63 12.12
N ASP A 411 -7.75 21.39 12.06
CA ASP A 411 -9.11 20.90 12.32
C ASP A 411 -9.88 20.56 11.05
N GLY A 412 -9.22 20.62 9.88
CA GLY A 412 -9.87 20.40 8.60
C GLY A 412 -10.91 21.46 8.23
N GLY A 413 -10.89 22.63 8.89
CA GLY A 413 -11.83 23.73 8.68
C GLY A 413 -13.19 23.51 9.36
N LEU A 414 -13.19 22.87 10.54
CA LEU A 414 -14.37 22.83 11.38
C LEU A 414 -14.69 24.22 11.95
N VAL A 415 -15.95 24.43 12.33
CA VAL A 415 -16.39 25.58 13.12
C VAL A 415 -17.28 25.09 14.26
N GLU A 416 -16.97 25.50 15.48
CA GLU A 416 -17.72 25.13 16.68
C GLU A 416 -18.91 26.07 16.89
N LEU A 417 -20.14 25.56 16.74
CA LEU A 417 -21.36 26.37 16.64
C LEU A 417 -21.71 27.11 17.94
N ASN A 418 -21.42 26.54 19.11
CA ASN A 418 -21.78 27.17 20.39
C ASN A 418 -20.76 28.21 20.87
N GLY A 419 -19.56 28.25 20.28
CA GLY A 419 -18.43 29.03 20.78
C GLY A 419 -17.73 29.92 19.76
N ALA A 420 -17.86 29.69 18.45
CA ALA A 420 -17.21 30.53 17.43
C ALA A 420 -17.80 31.96 17.36
N PRO A 421 -17.02 33.01 17.04
CA PRO A 421 -17.53 34.36 16.86
C PRO A 421 -18.32 34.53 15.55
N ALA A 422 -19.08 35.63 15.41
CA ALA A 422 -19.93 35.91 14.23
C ALA A 422 -19.16 35.81 12.90
N GLU A 423 -17.96 36.36 12.89
CA GLU A 423 -17.06 36.41 11.73
C GLU A 423 -16.70 35.02 11.22
N VAL A 424 -16.45 34.09 12.15
CA VAL A 424 -16.13 32.70 11.84
C VAL A 424 -17.38 31.96 11.39
N LEU A 425 -18.53 32.17 12.04
CA LEU A 425 -19.79 31.55 11.63
C LEU A 425 -20.19 31.97 10.21
N ALA A 426 -19.94 33.23 9.83
CA ALA A 426 -20.21 33.72 8.47
C ALA A 426 -19.33 33.09 7.37
N THR A 427 -18.28 32.34 7.74
CA THR A 427 -17.48 31.55 6.78
C THR A 427 -18.11 30.20 6.42
N LEU A 428 -19.18 29.81 7.13
CA LEU A 428 -19.86 28.54 6.90
C LEU A 428 -20.73 28.58 5.63
N PRO A 429 -20.89 27.43 4.95
CA PRO A 429 -21.70 27.35 3.73
C PRO A 429 -23.15 27.72 4.00
N GLY A 430 -23.66 28.73 3.30
CA GLY A 430 -25.06 29.18 3.44
C GLY A 430 -25.34 30.04 4.68
N VAL A 431 -24.32 30.43 5.44
CA VAL A 431 -24.48 31.30 6.63
C VAL A 431 -24.15 32.74 6.26
N THR A 432 -25.17 33.60 6.17
CA THR A 432 -24.98 35.05 6.02
C THR A 432 -24.64 35.70 7.37
N ALA A 433 -24.17 36.95 7.36
CA ALA A 433 -23.91 37.69 8.60
C ALA A 433 -25.15 37.82 9.51
N GLU A 434 -26.34 37.97 8.91
CA GLU A 434 -27.62 38.00 9.64
C GLU A 434 -27.94 36.65 10.28
N VAL A 435 -27.73 35.54 9.57
CA VAL A 435 -27.92 34.20 10.10
C VAL A 435 -26.92 33.90 11.22
N ALA A 436 -25.66 34.31 11.07
CA ALA A 436 -24.65 34.21 12.11
C ALA A 436 -25.07 34.98 13.38
N ALA A 437 -25.64 36.19 13.24
CA ALA A 437 -26.17 36.96 14.36
C ALA A 437 -27.34 36.24 15.06
N ARG A 438 -28.24 35.58 14.31
CA ARG A 438 -29.31 34.75 14.87
C ARG A 438 -28.77 33.52 15.63
N ILE A 439 -27.74 32.86 15.10
CA ILE A 439 -27.04 31.77 15.80
C ILE A 439 -26.41 32.26 17.10
N LEU A 440 -25.86 33.48 17.13
CA LEU A 440 -25.33 34.09 18.36
C LEU A 440 -26.44 34.42 19.36
N GLN A 441 -27.55 35.02 18.92
CA GLN A 441 -28.72 35.28 19.78
C GLN A 441 -29.28 33.97 20.37
N GLN A 442 -29.22 32.87 19.61
CA GLN A 442 -29.61 31.54 20.07
C GLN A 442 -28.80 31.04 21.28
N ARG A 443 -27.61 31.58 21.54
CA ARG A 443 -26.79 31.22 22.72
C ARG A 443 -27.34 31.76 24.04
N LEU A 444 -28.35 32.63 23.99
CA LEU A 444 -29.08 33.10 25.18
C LEU A 444 -30.09 32.06 25.71
N TRP A 445 -30.25 30.95 25.00
CA TRP A 445 -31.13 29.81 25.30
C TRP A 445 -30.29 28.55 25.54
N PRO A 446 -30.89 27.39 25.92
CA PRO A 446 -30.16 26.15 26.01
C PRO A 446 -29.31 25.90 24.74
N PRO A 447 -28.02 25.58 24.92
CA PRO A 447 -27.08 25.45 23.82
C PRO A 447 -27.50 24.34 22.87
N LEU A 448 -27.08 24.47 21.61
CA LEU A 448 -27.39 23.47 20.60
C LEU A 448 -26.73 22.16 20.99
N THR A 449 -27.48 21.05 20.93
CA THR A 449 -26.93 19.70 21.11
C THR A 449 -26.75 18.99 19.77
N ARG A 450 -27.51 19.38 18.75
CA ARG A 450 -27.45 18.86 17.38
C ARG A 450 -27.61 19.99 16.36
N VAL A 451 -27.08 19.77 15.16
CA VAL A 451 -27.07 20.77 14.08
C VAL A 451 -28.50 20.99 13.56
N GLU A 452 -29.29 19.92 13.54
CA GLU A 452 -30.70 19.89 13.12
C GLU A 452 -31.59 20.82 13.95
N GLU A 453 -31.14 21.23 15.15
CA GLU A 453 -31.87 22.20 15.95
C GLU A 453 -31.95 23.59 15.27
N LEU A 454 -31.01 23.93 14.38
CA LEU A 454 -31.05 25.16 13.59
C LEU A 454 -32.27 25.22 12.67
N GLU A 455 -32.70 24.08 12.12
CA GLU A 455 -33.92 23.97 11.32
C GLU A 455 -35.17 24.07 12.19
N THR A 456 -35.21 23.31 13.29
CA THR A 456 -36.38 23.29 14.18
C THR A 456 -36.64 24.66 14.83
N ARG A 457 -35.59 25.47 15.03
CA ARG A 457 -35.67 26.84 15.58
C ARG A 457 -35.84 27.89 14.49
N GLY A 458 -36.01 27.50 13.22
CA GLY A 458 -36.25 28.39 12.09
C GLY A 458 -35.09 29.34 11.79
N ILE A 459 -33.86 28.96 12.11
CA ILE A 459 -32.65 29.79 11.95
C ILE A 459 -32.08 29.62 10.55
N LEU A 460 -31.82 28.36 10.15
CA LEU A 460 -31.16 28.02 8.88
C LEU A 460 -31.48 26.58 8.47
N THR A 461 -31.66 26.34 7.17
CA THR A 461 -31.75 25.00 6.59
C THR A 461 -30.38 24.30 6.59
N VAL A 462 -30.32 23.10 7.12
CA VAL A 462 -29.08 22.33 7.29
C VAL A 462 -28.78 21.57 6.01
N THR A 463 -27.78 22.05 5.26
CA THR A 463 -27.26 21.36 4.08
C THR A 463 -26.18 20.35 4.46
N ASP A 464 -25.90 19.38 3.59
CA ASP A 464 -24.81 18.42 3.80
C ASP A 464 -23.43 19.08 3.90
N ASP A 465 -23.20 20.18 3.16
CA ASP A 465 -21.94 20.94 3.24
C ASP A 465 -21.82 21.70 4.57
N LEU A 466 -22.93 22.21 5.10
CA LEU A 466 -22.95 22.80 6.45
C LEU A 466 -22.69 21.71 7.51
N ARG A 467 -23.39 20.58 7.45
CA ARG A 467 -23.22 19.45 8.37
C ARG A 467 -21.76 18.97 8.38
N ASP A 468 -21.12 18.93 7.21
CA ASP A 468 -19.73 18.52 7.08
C ASP A 468 -18.73 19.55 7.62
N ARG A 469 -19.11 20.81 7.87
CA ARG A 469 -18.19 21.85 8.40
C ARG A 469 -18.40 22.26 9.85
N VAL A 470 -19.44 21.76 10.51
CA VAL A 470 -19.76 22.15 11.89
C VAL A 470 -19.35 21.09 12.91
N LEU A 471 -19.06 21.57 14.11
CA LEU A 471 -18.85 20.81 15.34
C LEU A 471 -19.73 21.43 16.44
N ILE A 472 -20.30 20.60 17.32
CA ILE A 472 -21.05 21.05 18.49
C ILE A 472 -20.38 20.44 19.71
N LEU A 473 -19.90 21.30 20.61
CA LEU A 473 -19.38 20.87 21.90
C LEU A 473 -20.38 21.17 23.02
N PRO A 474 -20.53 20.27 24.01
CA PRO A 474 -21.36 20.53 25.18
C PRO A 474 -20.81 21.74 25.94
N VAL A 475 -21.70 22.66 26.29
CA VAL A 475 -21.37 23.86 27.06
C VAL A 475 -21.05 23.47 28.49
N ARG A 476 -20.09 24.16 29.11
CA ARG A 476 -19.76 24.00 30.52
C ARG A 476 -21.02 24.23 31.36
N ASN A 477 -21.52 23.18 32.02
CA ASN A 477 -22.40 23.38 33.17
C ASN A 477 -21.58 24.07 34.26
N SER A 478 -21.80 25.37 34.46
CA SER A 478 -21.18 26.19 35.51
C SER A 478 -21.62 25.82 36.95
N VAL A 479 -22.14 24.62 37.17
CA VAL A 479 -22.74 24.20 38.45
C VAL A 479 -21.90 23.17 39.23
N GLY A 480 -20.77 22.69 38.68
CA GLY A 480 -19.94 21.66 39.34
C GLY A 480 -18.68 22.14 40.09
N ALA A 481 -18.21 23.36 39.85
CA ALA A 481 -16.86 23.78 40.27
C ALA A 481 -16.77 24.40 41.69
N ALA A 482 -17.83 24.33 42.51
CA ALA A 482 -17.90 24.99 43.82
C ALA A 482 -17.99 24.06 45.04
N ARG A 483 -17.66 22.76 44.92
CA ARG A 483 -17.52 21.88 46.09
C ARG A 483 -16.31 20.97 45.95
N GLN A 484 -15.14 21.51 46.25
CA GLN A 484 -14.00 20.78 46.82
C GLN A 484 -12.93 21.80 47.25
N ASN A 485 -13.24 22.55 48.32
CA ASN A 485 -12.19 23.08 49.19
C ASN A 485 -12.24 22.23 50.46
N PRO A 486 -11.19 21.44 50.80
CA PRO A 486 -11.01 21.05 52.17
C PRO A 486 -10.46 22.27 52.91
N MET A 487 -11.24 22.82 53.84
CA MET A 487 -10.74 23.73 54.87
C MET A 487 -9.90 22.93 55.89
N PRO A 488 -9.00 23.61 56.63
CA PRO A 488 -7.60 23.23 56.82
C PRO A 488 -7.34 22.12 57.84
#